data_AF-A0A671S308-F1
#
_entry.id   AF-A0A671S308-F1
#
_cell.length_a   1.000
_cell.length_b   1.000
_cell.length_c   1.000
_cell.angle_alpha   90.00
_cell.angle_beta   90.00
_cell.angle_gamma   90.00
#
_symmetry.space_group_name_H-M   'P 1'
#
loop_
_entity.id
_entity.type
_entity.pdbx_description
1 polymer ?
#
loop_
_entity_poly.entity_id
_entity_poly.type
_entity_poly.pdbx_seq_one_letter_code
_entity_poly.pdbx_strand_id
1 'polypeptide(L)'
;MHNDGKLSFEEFKAYFADGILTTDELRELFYSIDGRQTKYHLGEYLDVLSALEKLNVAVLKAMDKTKEEYQGSSVLGQFVTRFMLRETSSQLLSLQMSLQCAMDAVEAQSKFWFFRKPSGTQK
;
A
#
# COMPACT_ATOMS: atom_id res chain seq x y z
N MET A 1 -8.16 -18.43 0.21
CA MET A 1 -8.66 -17.36 1.11
C MET A 1 -9.01 -18.03 2.43
N HIS A 2 -8.06 -18.14 3.36
CA HIS A 2 -8.33 -18.65 4.70
C HIS A 2 -8.89 -17.51 5.56
N ASN A 3 -9.95 -17.80 6.32
CA ASN A 3 -10.95 -16.83 6.80
C ASN A 3 -10.73 -16.41 8.26
N ASP A 4 -9.48 -16.13 8.67
CA ASP A 4 -9.17 -15.72 10.05
C ASP A 4 -8.45 -14.36 10.17
N GLY A 5 -8.20 -13.69 9.05
CA GLY A 5 -7.54 -12.39 9.00
C GLY A 5 -6.06 -12.42 9.42
N LYS A 6 -5.46 -13.61 9.55
CA LYS A 6 -4.04 -13.78 9.83
C LYS A 6 -3.33 -14.25 8.58
N LEU A 7 -2.30 -13.52 8.18
CA LEU A 7 -1.48 -13.86 7.03
C LEU A 7 -0.76 -15.18 7.30
N SER A 8 -1.01 -16.21 6.50
CA SER A 8 -0.29 -17.48 6.58
C SER A 8 1.15 -17.34 6.07
N PHE A 9 2.05 -18.24 6.48
CA PHE A 9 3.43 -18.21 6.00
C PHE A 9 3.52 -18.43 4.47
N GLU A 10 2.59 -19.18 3.88
CA GLU A 10 2.55 -19.38 2.43
C GLU A 10 2.13 -18.11 1.68
N GLU A 11 1.15 -17.36 2.21
CA GLU A 11 0.75 -16.05 1.65
C GLU A 11 1.85 -15.00 1.85
N PHE A 12 2.50 -14.99 3.02
CA PHE A 12 3.67 -14.14 3.29
C PHE A 12 4.81 -14.44 2.30
N LYS A 13 5.14 -15.73 2.13
CA LYS A 13 6.19 -16.17 1.20
C LYS A 13 5.84 -15.80 -0.24
N ALA A 14 4.60 -15.98 -0.68
CA ALA A 14 4.18 -15.61 -2.04
C ALA A 14 4.26 -14.10 -2.29
N TYR A 15 3.99 -13.29 -1.26
CA TYR A 15 4.04 -11.82 -1.33
C TYR A 15 5.48 -11.27 -1.35
N PHE A 16 6.40 -11.90 -0.59
CA PHE A 16 7.80 -11.47 -0.46
C PHE A 16 8.81 -12.34 -1.25
N ALA A 17 8.36 -13.21 -2.15
CA ALA A 17 9.23 -14.02 -3.01
C ALA A 17 9.84 -13.20 -4.16
N ASP A 18 10.51 -12.09 -3.84
CA ASP A 18 11.31 -11.29 -4.76
C ASP A 18 12.68 -11.92 -5.08
N GLY A 19 13.03 -13.02 -4.39
CA GLY A 19 14.29 -13.75 -4.54
C GLY A 19 15.46 -13.13 -3.77
N ILE A 20 15.22 -12.06 -3.00
CA ILE A 20 16.23 -11.36 -2.20
C ILE A 20 16.54 -12.13 -0.91
N LEU A 21 15.51 -12.71 -0.30
CA LEU A 21 15.62 -13.51 0.92
C LEU A 21 15.42 -14.99 0.64
N THR A 22 16.25 -15.83 1.27
CA THR A 22 16.07 -17.28 1.26
C THR A 22 14.78 -17.68 2.01
N THR A 23 14.30 -18.91 1.78
CA THR A 23 13.09 -19.39 2.48
C THR A 23 13.27 -19.42 4.00
N ASP A 24 14.49 -19.64 4.48
CA ASP A 24 14.80 -19.64 5.91
C ASP A 24 14.88 -18.21 6.48
N GLU A 25 15.45 -17.25 5.76
CA GLU A 25 15.43 -15.84 6.15
C GLU A 25 14.00 -15.26 6.17
N LEU A 26 13.15 -15.63 5.20
CA LEU A 26 11.72 -15.28 5.21
C LEU A 26 10.99 -15.89 6.40
N ARG A 27 11.39 -17.10 6.81
CA ARG A 27 10.81 -17.79 7.97
C ARG A 27 11.21 -17.12 9.28
N GLU A 28 12.48 -16.72 9.43
CA GLU A 28 12.91 -15.92 10.59
C GLU A 28 12.23 -14.55 10.62
N LEU A 29 12.03 -13.91 9.46
CA LEU A 29 11.30 -12.64 9.37
C LEU A 29 9.84 -12.82 9.80
N PHE A 30 9.17 -13.88 9.33
CA PHE A 30 7.79 -14.22 9.70
C PHE A 30 7.62 -14.42 11.21
N TYR A 31 8.56 -15.10 11.88
CA TYR A 31 8.51 -15.30 13.34
C TYR A 31 8.97 -14.08 14.14
N SER A 32 9.91 -13.29 13.63
CA SER A 32 10.34 -12.04 14.27
C SER A 32 9.30 -10.92 14.18
N ILE A 33 8.36 -11.00 13.22
CA ILE A 33 7.20 -10.11 13.15
C ILE A 33 6.30 -10.21 14.41
N ASP A 34 6.32 -11.34 15.12
CA ASP A 34 5.63 -11.50 16.41
C ASP A 34 6.41 -10.83 17.57
N GLY A 35 7.71 -10.59 17.39
CA GLY A 35 8.65 -10.08 18.38
C GLY A 35 8.90 -8.58 18.33
N ARG A 36 7.94 -7.77 18.80
CA ARG A 36 8.00 -6.33 19.24
C ARG A 36 8.72 -5.25 18.39
N GLN A 37 9.67 -5.53 17.51
CA GLN A 37 10.41 -4.53 16.72
C GLN A 37 9.74 -4.19 15.39
N THR A 38 9.00 -5.13 14.80
CA THR A 38 8.19 -4.90 13.59
C THR A 38 6.95 -4.05 13.84
N LYS A 39 6.47 -3.97 15.09
CA LYS A 39 5.29 -3.17 15.47
C LYS A 39 5.44 -1.67 15.21
N TYR A 40 6.65 -1.13 15.23
CA TYR A 40 6.86 0.32 15.03
C TYR A 40 6.80 0.72 13.56
N HIS A 41 7.46 -0.03 12.66
CA HIS A 41 7.39 0.23 11.22
C HIS A 41 6.06 -0.24 10.62
N LEU A 42 5.47 -1.35 11.09
CA LEU A 42 4.08 -1.68 10.74
C LEU A 42 3.12 -0.61 11.27
N GLY A 43 3.38 0.02 12.42
CA GLY A 43 2.52 1.05 12.99
C GLY A 43 2.23 2.21 12.04
N GLU A 44 3.28 2.77 11.42
CA GLU A 44 3.12 3.88 10.47
C GLU A 44 2.35 3.45 9.22
N TYR A 45 2.61 2.25 8.68
CA TYR A 45 1.85 1.73 7.54
C TYR A 45 0.43 1.30 7.90
N LEU A 46 0.16 0.87 9.13
CA LEU A 46 -1.19 0.58 9.62
C LEU A 46 -2.04 1.85 9.67
N ASP A 47 -1.46 2.98 10.07
CA ASP A 47 -2.12 4.28 10.02
C ASP A 47 -2.41 4.70 8.58
N VAL A 48 -1.46 4.49 7.65
CA VAL A 48 -1.67 4.72 6.21
C VAL A 48 -2.79 3.84 5.67
N LEU A 49 -2.78 2.53 5.95
CA LEU A 49 -3.81 1.60 5.50
C LEU A 49 -5.19 1.95 6.09
N SER A 50 -5.25 2.38 7.35
CA SER A 50 -6.49 2.87 7.97
C SER A 50 -7.00 4.14 7.30
N ALA A 51 -6.11 5.07 6.95
CA ALA A 51 -6.48 6.29 6.22
C ALA A 51 -6.99 5.98 4.81
N LEU A 52 -6.36 5.03 4.10
CA LEU A 52 -6.81 4.57 2.78
C LEU A 52 -8.19 3.91 2.84
N GLU A 53 -8.47 3.10 3.85
CA GLU A 53 -9.80 2.48 4.03
C GLU A 53 -10.86 3.55 4.29
N LYS A 54 -10.58 4.52 5.17
CA LYS A 54 -11.49 5.66 5.43
C LYS A 54 -11.75 6.48 4.16
N LEU A 55 -10.71 6.71 3.36
CA LEU A 55 -10.82 7.40 2.08
C LEU A 55 -11.69 6.60 1.11
N ASN A 56 -11.49 5.29 1.01
CA ASN A 56 -12.29 4.41 0.16
C ASN A 56 -13.78 4.46 0.53
N VAL A 57 -14.11 4.32 1.82
CA VAL A 57 -15.48 4.45 2.32
C VAL A 57 -16.08 5.83 1.99
N ALA A 58 -15.31 6.91 2.17
CA ALA A 58 -15.77 8.27 1.88
C ALA A 58 -16.06 8.47 0.38
N VAL A 59 -15.18 7.96 -0.49
CA VAL A 59 -15.35 8.02 -1.96
C VAL A 59 -16.59 7.25 -2.37
N LEU A 60 -16.77 6.01 -1.91
CA LEU A 60 -17.95 5.20 -2.23
C LEU A 60 -19.25 5.89 -1.81
N LYS A 61 -19.29 6.42 -0.57
CA LYS A 61 -20.46 7.16 -0.08
C LYS A 61 -20.77 8.41 -0.92
N ALA A 62 -19.74 9.14 -1.36
CA ALA A 62 -19.92 10.29 -2.23
C ALA A 62 -20.42 9.89 -3.64
N MET A 63 -19.94 8.76 -4.17
CA MET A 63 -20.38 8.20 -5.45
C MET A 63 -21.84 7.74 -5.41
N ASP A 64 -22.26 7.05 -4.35
CA ASP A 64 -23.65 6.62 -4.17
C ASP A 64 -24.59 7.83 -4.11
N LYS A 65 -24.25 8.83 -3.28
CA LYS A 65 -25.04 10.06 -3.16
C LYS A 65 -25.13 10.82 -4.49
N THR A 66 -24.01 11.00 -5.17
CA THR A 66 -24.01 11.71 -6.46
C THR A 66 -24.80 10.95 -7.52
N LYS A 67 -24.77 9.61 -7.54
CA LYS A 67 -25.59 8.80 -8.45
C LYS A 67 -27.09 9.05 -8.25
N GLU A 68 -27.55 9.13 -7.01
CA GLU A 68 -28.96 9.39 -6.68
C GLU A 68 -29.41 10.81 -7.09
N GLU A 69 -28.58 11.82 -6.82
CA GLU A 69 -28.95 13.23 -6.98
C GLU A 69 -28.71 13.76 -8.41
N TYR A 70 -27.85 13.11 -9.20
CA TYR A 70 -27.32 13.68 -10.44
C TYR A 70 -28.39 13.94 -11.52
N GLN A 71 -29.26 12.97 -11.81
CA GLN A 71 -30.28 13.14 -12.86
C GLN A 71 -31.33 14.20 -12.50
N GLY A 72 -31.61 14.37 -11.20
CA GLY A 72 -32.52 15.39 -10.67
C GLY A 72 -31.88 16.76 -10.44
N SER A 73 -30.56 16.87 -10.58
CA SER A 73 -29.82 18.10 -10.30
C SER A 73 -29.85 19.10 -11.46
N SER A 74 -29.68 20.38 -11.13
CA SER A 74 -29.49 21.44 -12.12
C SER A 74 -28.22 21.21 -12.96
N VAL A 75 -28.12 21.90 -14.10
CA VAL A 75 -26.92 21.85 -14.96
C VAL A 75 -25.64 22.19 -14.17
N LEU A 76 -25.72 23.18 -13.28
CA LEU A 76 -24.63 23.54 -12.39
C LEU A 76 -24.30 22.42 -11.39
N GLY A 77 -25.33 21.79 -10.79
CA GLY A 77 -25.13 20.66 -9.86
C GLY A 77 -24.48 19.44 -10.54
N GLN A 78 -24.90 19.12 -11.76
CA GLN A 78 -24.27 18.07 -12.56
C GLN A 78 -22.84 18.42 -12.96
N PHE A 79 -22.56 19.70 -13.28
CA PHE A 79 -21.20 20.17 -13.56
C PHE A 79 -20.30 20.00 -12.33
N VAL A 80 -20.74 20.48 -11.17
CA VAL A 80 -20.00 20.36 -9.90
C VAL A 80 -19.75 18.89 -9.59
N THR A 81 -20.73 18.01 -9.77
CA THR A 81 -20.56 16.56 -9.59
C THR A 81 -19.44 15.99 -10.47
N ARG A 82 -19.46 16.28 -11.78
CA ARG A 82 -18.41 15.83 -12.71
C ARG A 82 -17.04 16.39 -12.36
N PHE A 83 -16.99 17.66 -11.95
CA PHE A 83 -15.77 18.32 -11.52
C PHE A 83 -15.18 17.64 -10.27
N MET A 84 -15.99 17.43 -9.24
CA MET A 84 -15.54 16.79 -7.99
C MET A 84 -15.06 15.36 -8.21
N LEU A 85 -15.72 14.60 -9.09
CA LEU A 85 -15.26 13.24 -9.45
C LEU A 85 -13.89 13.27 -10.15
N ARG A 86 -13.70 14.21 -11.09
CA ARG A 86 -12.42 14.38 -11.78
C ARG A 86 -11.32 14.84 -10.82
N GLU A 87 -11.62 15.78 -9.94
CA GLU A 87 -10.68 16.26 -8.92
C GLU A 87 -10.29 15.14 -7.96
N THR A 88 -11.26 14.37 -7.45
CA THR A 88 -11.00 13.23 -6.55
C THR A 88 -10.08 12.20 -7.22
N SER A 89 -10.34 11.86 -8.49
CA SER A 89 -9.49 10.95 -9.27
C SER A 89 -8.05 11.49 -9.43
N SER A 90 -7.90 12.79 -9.72
CA SER A 90 -6.60 13.44 -9.83
C SER A 90 -5.81 13.37 -8.53
N GLN A 91 -6.45 13.64 -7.39
CA GLN A 91 -5.82 13.58 -6.08
C GLN A 91 -5.38 12.15 -5.70
N LEU A 92 -6.20 11.14 -6.03
CA LEU A 92 -5.83 9.73 -5.83
C LEU A 92 -4.62 9.33 -6.69
N LEU A 93 -4.56 9.78 -7.94
CA LEU A 93 -3.41 9.55 -8.80
C LEU A 93 -2.15 10.20 -8.25
N SER A 94 -2.23 11.44 -7.76
CA SER A 94 -1.10 12.12 -7.11
C SER A 94 -0.59 11.35 -5.89
N LEU A 95 -1.49 10.78 -5.09
CA LEU A 95 -1.12 9.92 -3.96
C LEU A 95 -0.39 8.65 -4.45
N GLN A 96 -0.90 7.99 -5.48
CA GLN A 96 -0.26 6.82 -6.08
C GLN A 96 1.14 7.13 -6.61
N MET A 97 1.31 8.25 -7.32
CA MET A 97 2.62 8.67 -7.85
C MET A 97 3.61 8.95 -6.71
N SER A 98 3.15 9.57 -5.62
CA SER A 98 4.00 9.82 -4.45
C SER A 98 4.48 8.52 -3.81
N LEU A 99 3.60 7.53 -3.69
CA LEU A 99 3.96 6.20 -3.19
C LEU A 99 4.92 5.47 -4.13
N GLN A 100 4.71 5.56 -5.45
CA GLN A 100 5.61 4.99 -6.44
C GLN A 100 7.02 5.56 -6.32
N CYS A 101 7.15 6.89 -6.22
CA CYS A 101 8.46 7.52 -6.02
C CYS A 101 9.15 7.04 -4.74
N ALA A 102 8.40 6.84 -3.65
CA ALA A 102 8.95 6.30 -2.41
C ALA A 102 9.44 4.85 -2.57
N MET A 103 8.68 4.00 -3.27
CA MET A 103 9.07 2.62 -3.57
C MET A 103 10.35 2.57 -4.42
N ASP A 104 10.41 3.37 -5.50
CA ASP A 104 11.58 3.44 -6.38
C ASP A 104 12.84 3.87 -5.62
N ALA A 105 12.70 4.83 -4.70
CA ALA A 105 13.79 5.29 -3.86
C ALA A 105 14.30 4.20 -2.90
N VAL A 106 13.40 3.43 -2.30
CA VAL A 106 13.75 2.29 -1.43
C VAL A 106 14.44 1.19 -2.23
N GLU A 107 13.96 0.87 -3.43
CA GLU A 107 14.58 -0.14 -4.30
C GLU A 107 15.99 0.27 -4.75
N ALA A 108 16.17 1.54 -5.14
CA ALA A 108 17.47 2.09 -5.52
C ALA A 108 18.48 2.03 -4.37
N GLN A 109 18.03 2.32 -3.14
CA GLN A 109 18.85 2.20 -1.94
C GLN A 109 19.28 0.75 -1.69
N SER A 110 18.35 -0.22 -1.81
CA SER A 110 18.66 -1.65 -1.65
C SER A 110 19.74 -2.12 -2.63
N LYS A 111 19.63 -1.75 -3.92
CA LYS A 111 20.64 -2.07 -4.94
C LYS A 111 22.01 -1.49 -4.57
N PHE A 112 22.06 -0.24 -4.10
CA PHE A 112 23.31 0.40 -3.68
C PHE A 112 23.99 -0.33 -2.51
N TRP A 113 23.22 -0.82 -1.52
CA TRP A 113 23.76 -1.60 -0.40
C TRP A 113 24.29 -2.97 -0.84
N PHE A 114 23.64 -3.64 -1.79
CA PHE A 114 24.13 -4.91 -2.36
C PHE A 114 25.47 -4.74 -3.07
N PHE A 115 25.66 -3.65 -3.82
CA PHE A 115 26.93 -3.36 -4.50
C PHE A 115 28.08 -2.97 -3.54
N ARG A 116 27.77 -2.57 -2.30
CA ARG A 116 28.76 -2.09 -1.33
C ARG A 116 29.19 -3.13 -0.30
N LYS A 117 28.60 -4.33 -0.29
CA LYS A 117 29.09 -5.45 0.52
C LYS A 117 30.51 -5.81 0.05
N PRO A 118 31.54 -5.76 0.93
CA PRO A 118 32.86 -6.22 0.56
C PRO A 118 32.81 -7.72 0.29
N SER A 119 33.35 -8.14 -0.85
CA SER A 119 33.61 -9.54 -1.16
C SER A 119 34.65 -10.11 -0.18
N GLY A 120 34.19 -10.72 0.91
CA GLY A 120 34.98 -11.63 1.74
C GLY A 120 34.09 -12.81 2.10
N THR A 121 34.48 -14.08 1.95
CA THR A 121 35.79 -14.68 1.77
C THR A 121 35.54 -16.07 1.16
N GLN A 122 36.28 -16.46 0.12
CA GLN A 122 36.40 -17.88 -0.21
C GLN A 122 37.07 -18.60 0.97
N LYS A 123 36.35 -19.52 1.61
CA LYS A 123 36.90 -20.72 2.23
C LYS A 123 35.98 -21.88 1.94
#